data_AF-A0A2N6VJQ0-F1
#
_entry.id   AF-A0A2N6VJQ0-F1
#
_cell.length_a   1.000
_cell.length_b   1.000
_cell.length_c   1.000
_cell.angle_alpha   90.00
_cell.angle_beta   90.00
_cell.angle_gamma   90.00
#
_symmetry.space_group_name_H-M   'P 1'
#
loop_
_entity.id
_entity.type
_entity.pdbx_description
1 polymer ?
#
loop_
_entity_poly.entity_id
_entity_poly.type
_entity_poly.pdbx_seq_one_letter_code
_entity_poly.pdbx_strand_id
1 'polypeptide(L)'
;DEVVAELHPDPVDLSSCVEVTGQGAGQVPTSSDHLIHRVVREVLDHHGHGALADRLTLRCANTIPHSRGMGSSAAAVVAGISIADALLAFAGRGELTEEE
;
A
#
# COMPACT_ATOMS: atom_id res chain seq x y z
N ASP A 1 -9.93 3.60 -11.29
CA ASP A 1 -8.79 3.82 -10.39
C ASP A 1 -7.99 2.54 -10.31
N GLU A 2 -6.69 2.67 -10.43
CA GLU A 2 -5.74 1.56 -10.43
C GLU A 2 -4.68 1.83 -9.36
N VAL A 3 -4.38 0.82 -8.55
CA VAL A 3 -3.32 0.88 -7.53
C VAL A 3 -2.38 -0.28 -7.79
N VAL A 4 -1.12 0.05 -8.06
CA VAL A 4 -0.03 -0.92 -8.23
C VAL A 4 0.88 -0.81 -7.02
N ALA A 5 1.15 -1.94 -6.39
CA ALA A 5 2.06 -2.07 -5.27
C ALA A 5 3.30 -2.85 -5.72
N GLU A 6 4.49 -2.33 -5.41
CA GLU A 6 5.76 -2.95 -5.74
C GLU A 6 6.58 -3.11 -4.46
N LEU A 7 7.01 -4.34 -4.19
CA LEU A 7 7.84 -4.70 -3.05
C LEU A 7 9.30 -4.78 -3.49
N HIS A 8 10.15 -3.96 -2.88
CA HIS A 8 11.58 -3.88 -3.14
C HIS A 8 12.38 -4.85 -2.24
N PRO A 9 13.60 -5.26 -2.61
CA PRO A 9 14.48 -6.05 -1.74
C PRO A 9 14.94 -5.24 -0.52
N ASP A 10 15.19 -3.95 -0.70
CA ASP A 10 15.73 -3.03 0.31
C ASP A 10 14.70 -1.94 0.67
N PRO A 11 14.86 -1.24 1.82
CA PRO A 11 14.02 -0.12 2.18
C PRO A 11 14.06 1.00 1.14
N VAL A 12 12.90 1.60 0.88
CA VAL A 12 12.73 2.72 -0.04
C VAL A 12 12.67 4.06 0.70
N ASP A 13 12.77 5.16 -0.04
CA ASP A 13 12.57 6.50 0.54
C ASP A 13 11.09 6.73 0.87
N LEU A 14 10.76 6.65 2.17
CA LEU A 14 9.40 6.85 2.67
C LEU A 14 8.86 8.27 2.46
N SER A 15 9.71 9.25 2.16
CA SER A 15 9.25 10.60 1.83
C SER A 15 8.69 10.73 0.42
N SER A 16 8.96 9.75 -0.46
CA SER A 16 8.61 9.76 -1.88
C SER A 16 8.14 8.41 -2.44
N CYS A 17 7.71 7.48 -1.58
CA CYS A 17 7.35 6.12 -1.97
C CYS A 17 5.98 5.96 -2.66
N VAL A 18 5.20 7.04 -2.81
CA VAL A 18 3.88 7.01 -3.45
C VAL A 18 3.80 7.97 -4.62
N GLU A 19 3.50 7.46 -5.81
CA GLU A 19 3.21 8.24 -6.99
C GLU A 19 1.69 8.30 -7.23
N VAL A 20 1.14 9.51 -7.37
CA VAL A 20 -0.28 9.71 -7.64
C VAL A 20 -0.47 10.49 -8.92
N THR A 21 -1.23 9.92 -9.85
CA THR A 21 -1.59 10.52 -11.13
C THR A 21 -3.11 10.64 -11.27
N GLY A 22 -3.57 11.62 -12.05
CA GLY A 22 -4.99 11.89 -12.22
C GLY A 22 -5.59 12.66 -11.05
N GLN A 23 -6.80 12.29 -10.61
CA GLN A 23 -7.50 13.02 -9.54
C GLN A 23 -6.79 12.90 -8.18
N GLY A 24 -6.60 14.04 -7.50
CA GLY A 24 -5.88 14.10 -6.21
C GLY A 24 -4.36 14.19 -6.33
N ALA A 25 -3.80 14.13 -7.55
CA ALA A 25 -2.37 14.38 -7.77
C ALA A 25 -1.97 15.78 -7.26
N GLY A 26 -0.92 15.83 -6.43
CA GLY A 26 -0.47 17.06 -5.76
C GLY A 26 -1.34 17.54 -4.59
N GLN A 27 -2.43 16.84 -4.26
CA GLN A 27 -3.32 17.15 -3.15
C GLN A 27 -3.23 16.14 -2.00
N VAL A 28 -2.87 14.89 -2.31
CA VAL A 28 -2.64 13.84 -1.32
C VAL A 28 -1.13 13.65 -1.07
N PRO A 29 -0.74 13.15 0.12
CA PRO A 29 0.67 12.88 0.41
C PRO A 29 1.27 11.87 -0.57
N THR A 30 2.51 12.10 -0.99
CA THR A 30 3.32 11.16 -1.80
C THR A 30 4.33 10.37 -0.94
N SER A 31 4.24 10.53 0.37
CA SER A 31 5.05 9.84 1.38
C SER A 31 4.30 8.61 1.93
N SER A 32 4.90 7.94 2.91
CA SER A 32 4.26 6.94 3.76
C SER A 32 3.02 7.44 4.52
N ASP A 33 2.74 8.75 4.52
CA ASP A 33 1.52 9.32 5.09
C ASP A 33 0.30 9.14 4.18
N HIS A 34 0.49 8.68 2.93
CA HIS A 34 -0.60 8.34 2.05
C HIS A 34 -1.49 7.29 2.70
N LEU A 35 -2.82 7.46 2.61
CA LEU A 35 -3.78 6.62 3.34
C LEU A 35 -3.59 5.11 3.06
N ILE A 36 -3.36 4.74 1.81
CA ILE A 36 -3.10 3.33 1.43
C ILE A 36 -1.84 2.81 2.12
N HIS A 37 -0.74 3.56 2.12
CA HIS A 37 0.52 3.13 2.74
C HIS A 37 0.35 2.94 4.26
N ARG A 38 -0.33 3.89 4.93
CA ARG A 38 -0.63 3.79 6.36
C ARG A 38 -1.45 2.55 6.71
N VAL A 39 -2.50 2.26 5.93
CA VAL A 39 -3.34 1.07 6.14
C VAL A 39 -2.53 -0.21 5.95
N VAL A 40 -1.68 -0.26 4.90
CA VAL A 40 -0.79 -1.40 4.68
C VAL A 40 0.14 -1.61 5.87
N ARG A 41 0.81 -0.56 6.33
CA ARG A 41 1.67 -0.61 7.51
C ARG A 41 0.92 -1.10 8.74
N GLU A 42 -0.24 -0.55 9.05
CA GLU A 42 -1.03 -0.91 10.23
C GLU A 42 -1.41 -2.39 10.24
N VAL A 43 -1.85 -2.93 9.09
CA VAL A 43 -2.19 -4.35 8.97
C VAL A 43 -0.94 -5.24 9.09
N LEU A 44 0.18 -4.84 8.49
CA LEU A 44 1.44 -5.59 8.59
C LEU A 44 2.01 -5.57 10.00
N ASP A 45 1.97 -4.42 10.68
CA ASP A 45 2.40 -4.26 12.07
C ASP A 45 1.59 -5.18 12.99
N HIS A 46 0.28 -5.29 12.77
CA HIS A 46 -0.58 -6.20 13.53
C HIS A 46 -0.16 -7.68 13.43
N HIS A 47 0.47 -8.06 12.32
CA HIS A 47 0.94 -9.42 12.06
C HIS A 47 2.46 -9.57 12.24
N GLY A 48 3.15 -8.57 12.78
CA GLY A 48 4.61 -8.62 13.04
C GLY A 48 5.49 -8.46 11.80
N HIS A 49 4.93 -8.09 10.65
CA HIS A 49 5.66 -7.91 9.37
C HIS A 49 5.80 -6.45 8.94
N GLY A 50 5.76 -5.50 9.90
CA GLY A 50 5.82 -4.05 9.66
C GLY A 50 6.96 -3.57 8.75
N ALA A 51 8.11 -4.23 8.81
CA ALA A 51 9.29 -3.89 7.99
C ALA A 51 9.06 -4.05 6.47
N LEU A 52 8.05 -4.82 6.05
CA LEU A 52 7.70 -4.91 4.63
C LEU A 52 7.11 -3.60 4.09
N ALA A 53 6.47 -2.79 4.94
CA ALA A 53 5.97 -1.48 4.54
C ALA A 53 7.10 -0.48 4.22
N ASP A 54 8.28 -0.67 4.80
CA ASP A 54 9.48 0.14 4.50
C ASP A 54 10.06 -0.12 3.11
N ARG A 55 9.65 -1.23 2.49
CA ARG A 55 10.13 -1.71 1.20
C ARG A 55 9.09 -1.54 0.09
N LEU A 56 7.99 -0.82 0.38
CA LEU A 56 6.83 -0.73 -0.49
C LEU A 56 6.78 0.61 -1.23
N THR A 57 6.63 0.56 -2.54
CA THR A 57 6.21 1.72 -3.34
C THR A 57 4.82 1.51 -3.92
N LEU A 58 4.06 2.60 -4.03
CA LEU A 58 2.70 2.61 -4.57
C LEU A 58 2.59 3.52 -5.78
N ARG A 59 1.88 3.09 -6.81
CA ARG A 59 1.46 3.91 -7.94
C ARG A 59 -0.06 3.93 -8.01
N CYS A 60 -0.66 5.10 -7.81
CA CYS A 60 -2.10 5.31 -7.80
C CYS A 60 -2.50 6.13 -9.04
N ALA A 61 -3.24 5.52 -9.97
CA ALA A 61 -3.78 6.17 -11.15
C ALA A 61 -5.29 6.38 -11.01
N ASN A 62 -5.69 7.60 -10.65
CA ASN A 62 -7.08 7.95 -10.35
C ASN A 62 -7.74 8.55 -11.60
N THR A 63 -8.51 7.73 -12.32
CA THR A 63 -9.02 8.05 -13.67
C THR A 63 -10.44 8.63 -13.66
N ILE A 64 -11.20 8.45 -12.58
CA ILE A 64 -12.63 8.83 -12.54
C ILE A 64 -12.79 10.19 -11.85
N PRO A 65 -13.39 11.21 -12.50
CA PRO A 65 -13.76 12.45 -11.83
C PRO A 65 -14.80 12.13 -10.75
N HIS A 66 -14.37 12.11 -9.51
CA HIS A 66 -15.22 11.80 -8.37
C HIS A 66 -16.30 12.88 -8.22
N SER A 67 -17.51 12.57 -8.66
CA SER A 67 -18.70 13.33 -8.33
C SER A 67 -18.94 13.28 -6.81
N ARG A 68 -18.75 14.41 -6.13
CA ARG A 68 -19.38 14.75 -4.84
C ARG A 68 -19.30 13.71 -3.69
N GLY A 69 -18.10 13.35 -3.24
CA GLY A 69 -17.89 12.94 -1.84
C GLY A 69 -18.48 11.60 -1.35
N MET A 70 -18.41 10.49 -2.11
CA MET A 70 -18.84 9.17 -1.63
C MET A 70 -17.88 8.03 -2.01
N GLY A 71 -16.80 7.78 -1.25
CA GLY A 71 -16.15 6.45 -1.23
C GLY A 71 -14.65 6.35 -1.53
N SER A 72 -13.95 7.43 -1.88
CA SER A 72 -12.50 7.38 -2.19
C SER A 72 -11.65 6.83 -1.02
N SER A 73 -11.92 7.29 0.21
CA SER A 73 -11.22 6.82 1.40
C SER A 73 -11.52 5.35 1.72
N ALA A 74 -12.75 4.89 1.47
CA ALA A 74 -13.12 3.49 1.68
C ALA A 74 -12.42 2.58 0.66
N ALA A 75 -12.38 2.99 -0.61
CA ALA A 75 -11.63 2.29 -1.65
C ALA A 75 -10.13 2.22 -1.31
N ALA A 76 -9.55 3.31 -0.80
CA ALA A 76 -8.15 3.34 -0.36
C ALA A 76 -7.89 2.38 0.82
N VAL A 77 -8.80 2.31 1.80
CA VAL A 77 -8.68 1.36 2.92
C VAL A 77 -8.77 -0.08 2.43
N VAL A 78 -9.75 -0.39 1.57
CA VAL A 78 -9.88 -1.74 0.99
C VAL A 78 -8.64 -2.11 0.19
N ALA A 79 -8.14 -1.21 -0.65
CA ALA A 79 -6.91 -1.43 -1.41
C ALA A 79 -5.70 -1.68 -0.49
N GLY A 80 -5.56 -0.89 0.58
CA GLY A 80 -4.48 -1.08 1.56
C GLY A 80 -4.55 -2.44 2.25
N ILE A 81 -5.74 -2.88 2.67
CA ILE A 81 -5.92 -4.21 3.27
C ILE A 81 -5.60 -5.31 2.27
N SER A 82 -6.06 -5.21 1.02
CA SER A 82 -5.77 -6.21 -0.02
C SER A 82 -4.27 -6.32 -0.34
N ILE A 83 -3.55 -5.19 -0.36
CA ILE A 83 -2.09 -5.19 -0.55
C ILE A 83 -1.40 -5.87 0.65
N ALA A 84 -1.79 -5.52 1.88
CA ALA A 84 -1.21 -6.13 3.07
C ALA A 84 -1.46 -7.65 3.13
N ASP A 85 -2.66 -8.11 2.81
CA ASP A 85 -2.99 -9.54 2.74
C ASP A 85 -2.10 -10.28 1.73
N ALA A 86 -1.88 -9.69 0.55
CA ALA A 86 -0.98 -10.26 -0.45
C ALA A 86 0.49 -10.31 0.05
N LEU A 87 0.95 -9.28 0.76
CA LEU A 87 2.29 -9.24 1.35
C LEU A 87 2.47 -10.26 2.48
N LEU A 88 1.44 -10.45 3.33
CA LEU A 88 1.44 -11.47 4.37
C LEU A 88 1.43 -12.88 3.77
N ALA A 89 0.64 -13.11 2.74
CA ALA A 89 0.65 -14.37 2.01
C ALA A 89 2.02 -14.64 1.36
N PHE A 90 2.71 -13.60 0.88
CA PHE A 90 4.07 -13.71 0.36
C PHE A 90 5.07 -14.04 1.49
N ALA A 91 4.99 -13.35 2.63
CA ALA A 91 5.87 -13.56 3.76
C ALA A 91 5.69 -14.96 4.40
N GLY A 92 4.45 -15.39 4.60
CA GLY A 92 4.12 -16.70 5.17
C GLY A 92 4.46 -17.87 4.26
N ARG A 93 4.56 -17.66 2.93
CA ARG A 93 5.12 -18.68 2.01
C ARG A 93 6.63 -18.88 2.20
N GLY A 94 7.32 -17.96 2.87
CA GLY A 94 8.73 -18.10 3.28
C GLY A 94 8.92 -18.87 4.59
N GLU A 95 7.85 -19.15 5.33
CA GLU A 95 7.86 -19.93 6.59
C GLU A 95 7.23 -21.33 6.43
N LEU A 96 7.19 -21.88 5.20
CA LEU A 96 7.11 -23.33 5.08
C LEU A 96 8.47 -23.89 5.45
N THR A 97 8.72 -24.03 6.75
CA THR A 97 9.69 -25.01 7.23
C THR A 97 9.29 -26.34 6.62
N GLU A 98 10.19 -26.90 5.82
CA GLU A 98 10.16 -28.31 5.47
C GLU A 98 10.19 -29.10 6.79
N GLU A 99 9.03 -29.57 7.26
CA GLU A 99 8.99 -30.63 8.26
C GLU A 99 9.25 -31.96 7.53
N GLU A 100 10.51 -32.42 7.57
CA GLU A 100 10.86 -33.86 7.58
C GLU A 100 10.43 -34.50 8.90
#